data_AF-A0A6G2UXD3-F1
#
_entry.id   AF-A0A6G2UXD3-F1
#
_cell.length_a   1.000
_cell.length_b   1.000
_cell.length_c   1.000
_cell.angle_alpha   90.00
_cell.angle_beta   90.00
_cell.angle_gamma   90.00
#
_symmetry.space_group_name_H-M   'P 1'
#
loop_
_entity.id
_entity.type
_entity.pdbx_description
1 polymer ?
#
loop_
_entity_poly.entity_id
_entity_poly.type
_entity_poly.pdbx_seq_one_letter_code
_entity_poly.pdbx_strand_id
1 'polypeptide(L)' 'LDERFHFGGYARTTPALHAFAKDFEDRHGLPVERLYVAKMLHALTVLTEEGAFPAGTTLAAVITGRPDEETQPSSR' A
#
# COMPACT_ATOMS: atom_id res chain seq x y z
N LEU A 1 5.83 10.00 -11.92
CA LEU A 1 4.99 9.37 -10.88
C LEU A 1 3.95 10.41 -10.49
N ASP A 2 2.67 10.06 -10.38
CA ASP A 2 1.63 11.00 -9.98
C ASP A 2 1.91 11.51 -8.55
N GLU A 3 1.96 12.83 -8.36
CA GLU A 3 2.30 13.45 -7.08
C GLU A 3 1.28 13.12 -5.98
N ARG A 4 0.05 12.74 -6.34
CA ARG A 4 -1.00 12.38 -5.37
C ARG A 4 -0.62 11.20 -4.46
N PHE A 5 0.32 10.35 -4.87
CA PHE A 5 0.63 9.10 -4.17
C PHE A 5 2.02 9.05 -3.53
N HIS A 6 2.73 10.18 -3.42
CA HIS A 6 4.06 10.20 -2.80
C HIS A 6 4.01 10.26 -1.26
N PHE A 7 2.88 10.64 -0.65
CA PHE A 7 2.69 10.71 0.82
C PHE A 7 3.80 11.46 1.55
N GLY A 8 4.06 12.70 1.16
CA GLY A 8 5.14 13.52 1.72
C GLY A 8 6.55 13.23 1.18
N GLY A 9 6.69 12.27 0.25
CA GLY A 9 7.87 12.12 -0.59
C GLY A 9 8.64 10.82 -0.34
N TYR A 10 9.90 10.80 -0.76
CA TYR A 10 10.77 9.63 -0.62
C TYR A 10 10.99 9.28 0.86
N ALA A 11 10.92 7.99 1.18
CA ALA A 11 11.09 7.45 2.52
C ALA A 11 10.19 8.11 3.60
N ARG A 12 9.01 8.58 3.21
CA ARG A 12 7.99 9.12 4.13
C ARG A 12 6.72 8.27 4.12
N THR A 13 6.10 8.13 5.28
CA THR A 13 4.76 7.58 5.45
C THR A 13 3.85 8.62 6.10
N THR A 14 2.54 8.37 6.04
CA THR A 14 1.53 9.18 6.73
C THR A 14 0.58 8.28 7.51
N PRO A 15 -0.15 8.81 8.50
CA PRO A 15 -1.18 8.04 9.21
C PRO A 15 -2.24 7.44 8.27
N ALA A 16 -2.63 8.17 7.21
CA ALA A 16 -3.57 7.69 6.20
C ALA A 16 -3.01 6.47 5.44
N LEU A 17 -1.73 6.49 5.08
CA LEU A 17 -1.08 5.36 4.41
C LEU A 17 -1.00 4.12 5.33
N HIS A 18 -0.75 4.31 6.62
CA HIS A 18 -0.76 3.21 7.58
C HIS A 18 -2.16 2.64 7.80
N ALA A 19 -3.19 3.50 7.84
CA ALA A 19 -4.58 3.08 7.95
C ALA A 19 -5.02 2.27 6.73
N PHE A 20 -4.65 2.73 5.52
CA PHE A 20 -4.86 1.98 4.29
C PHE A 20 -4.17 0.62 4.33
N ALA A 21 -2.87 0.58 4.69
CA ALA A 21 -2.13 -0.68 4.74
C ALA A 21 -2.78 -1.68 5.70
N LYS A 22 -3.23 -1.22 6.87
CA LYS A 22 -3.94 -2.07 7.85
C LYS A 22 -5.27 -2.60 7.29
N ASP A 23 -6.11 -1.74 6.71
CA ASP A 23 -7.39 -2.16 6.12
C ASP A 23 -7.17 -3.15 4.97
N PHE A 24 -6.15 -2.93 4.14
CA PHE A 24 -5.78 -3.82 3.06
C PHE A 24 -5.33 -5.20 3.59
N GLU A 25 -4.47 -5.22 4.61
CA GLU A 25 -4.04 -6.43 5.31
C GLU A 25 -5.23 -7.19 5.89
N ASP A 26 -6.11 -6.51 6.62
CA ASP A 26 -7.29 -7.11 7.26
C ASP A 26 -8.27 -7.70 6.23
N ARG A 27 -8.41 -7.05 5.06
CA ARG A 27 -9.33 -7.48 4.00
C ARG A 27 -8.81 -8.64 3.15
N HIS A 28 -7.51 -8.66 2.89
CA HIS A 28 -6.91 -9.57 1.91
C HIS A 28 -6.00 -10.64 2.53
N GLY A 29 -5.66 -10.54 3.82
CA GLY A 29 -4.74 -11.46 4.48
C GLY A 29 -3.31 -11.41 3.93
N LEU A 30 -2.92 -10.31 3.28
CA LEU A 30 -1.61 -10.10 2.69
C LEU A 30 -0.83 -9.07 3.52
N PRO A 31 0.26 -9.47 4.23
CA PRO A 31 1.14 -8.53 4.90
C PRO A 31 1.76 -7.51 3.94
N VAL A 32 1.79 -6.23 4.31
CA VAL A 32 2.23 -5.13 3.44
C VAL A 32 3.38 -4.35 4.06
N GLU A 33 4.38 -4.05 3.23
CA GLU A 33 5.45 -3.11 3.54
C GLU A 33 4.92 -1.66 3.50
N ARG A 34 5.06 -0.91 4.59
CA ARG A 34 4.30 0.35 4.80
C ARG A 34 4.85 1.57 4.04
N LEU A 35 6.05 1.49 3.47
CA LEU A 35 6.72 2.62 2.81
C LEU A 35 6.46 2.69 1.31
N TYR A 36 6.62 1.59 0.57
CA TYR A 36 6.55 1.56 -0.89
C TYR A 36 5.41 0.67 -1.38
N VAL A 37 5.26 -0.54 -0.84
CA VAL A 37 4.21 -1.46 -1.28
C VAL A 37 2.84 -0.87 -0.96
N ALA A 38 2.65 -0.33 0.25
CA ALA A 38 1.42 0.35 0.63
C ALA A 38 1.07 1.52 -0.32
N LYS A 39 2.05 2.32 -0.76
CA LYS A 39 1.81 3.46 -1.67
C LYS A 39 1.34 2.99 -3.04
N MET A 40 2.00 1.95 -3.56
CA MET A 40 1.64 1.35 -4.84
C MET A 40 0.23 0.77 -4.80
N LEU A 41 -0.10 -0.01 -3.77
CA LEU A 41 -1.44 -0.59 -3.61
C LEU A 41 -2.50 0.49 -3.45
N HIS A 42 -2.23 1.53 -2.65
CA HIS A 42 -3.13 2.67 -2.50
C HIS A 42 -3.39 3.37 -3.84
N ALA A 43 -2.33 3.61 -4.62
CA ALA A 43 -2.47 4.23 -5.93
C ALA A 43 -3.34 3.39 -6.87
N LEU A 44 -3.12 2.07 -6.92
CA LEU A 44 -3.94 1.17 -7.74
C LEU A 44 -5.41 1.16 -7.32
N THR A 45 -5.70 1.14 -6.01
CA THR A 45 -7.06 1.23 -5.49
C THR A 45 -7.73 2.52 -5.92
N VAL A 46 -7.11 3.67 -5.66
CA VAL A 46 -7.66 4.98 -6.02
C VAL A 46 -7.87 5.12 -7.53
N LEU A 47 -6.88 4.75 -8.34
CA LEU A 47 -7.00 4.83 -9.80
C LEU A 47 -8.11 3.92 -10.33
N THR A 48 -8.32 2.76 -9.71
CA THR A 48 -9.42 1.85 -10.08
C THR A 48 -10.78 2.46 -9.72
N GLU A 49 -10.91 3.04 -8.53
CA GLU A 49 -12.13 3.72 -8.07
C GLU A 49 -12.46 4.96 -8.91
N GLU A 50 -11.43 5.69 -9.37
CA GLU A 50 -11.56 6.83 -10.29
C GLU A 50 -11.88 6.40 -11.74
N GLY A 51 -11.93 5.09 -12.04
CA GLY A 51 -12.21 4.59 -13.38
C GLY A 51 -11.07 4.81 -14.38
N ALA A 52 -9.82 4.93 -13.89
CA ALA A 52 -8.65 5.13 -14.75
C ALA A 52 -8.38 3.91 -15.66
N PHE A 53 -8.96 2.75 -15.35
CA PHE A 53 -8.89 1.53 -16.15
C PHE A 53 -10.30 1.11 -16.61
N PRO A 54 -10.47 0.63 -17.86
CA PRO A 54 -11.75 0.11 -18.32
C PRO A 54 -12.28 -1.04 -17.45
N ALA A 55 -13.60 -1.13 -17.29
CA ALA A 55 -14.22 -2.21 -16.55
C ALA A 55 -13.84 -3.59 -17.13
N GLY A 56 -13.57 -4.56 -16.26
CA GLY A 56 -13.09 -5.89 -16.65
C GLY A 56 -11.58 -5.98 -16.89
N THR A 57 -10.83 -4.88 -16.79
CA THR A 57 -9.36 -4.91 -16.83
C THR A 57 -8.83 -5.70 -15.64
N THR A 58 -7.92 -6.65 -15.90
CA THR A 58 -7.14 -7.33 -14.86
C THR A 58 -5.83 -6.60 -14.64
N LEU A 59 -5.55 -6.19 -13.41
CA LEU A 59 -4.31 -5.52 -13.02
C LEU A 59 -3.43 -6.48 -12.21
N ALA A 60 -2.13 -6.50 -12.51
CA ALA A 60 -1.15 -7.27 -11.76
C ALA A 60 -0.19 -6.33 -11.01
N ALA A 61 -0.20 -6.37 -9.68
CA ALA A 61 0.77 -5.70 -8.84
C ALA A 61 1.97 -6.62 -8.61
N VAL A 62 3.16 -6.22 -9.07
CA VAL A 62 4.40 -6.98 -8.86
C VAL A 62 5.08 -6.48 -7.60
N ILE A 63 5.06 -7.29 -6.55
CA ILE A 63 5.64 -6.95 -5.25
C ILE A 63 6.98 -7.68 -5.10
N THR A 64 8.05 -6.91 -4.98
CA THR A 64 9.41 -7.41 -4.68
C THR A 64 9.90 -7.03 -3.29
N GLY A 65 9.21 -6.09 -2.63
CA GLY A 65 9.46 -5.73 -1.23
C GLY A 65 8.99 -6.83 -0.28
N ARG A 66 9.61 -6.90 0.90
CA ARG A 66 9.18 -7.79 1.98
C ARG A 66 8.28 -7.00 2.93
N PRO A 67 7.26 -7.64 3.54
CA PRO A 67 6.47 -6.99 4.57
C PRO A 67 7.37 -6.51 5.72
N ASP A 68 6.91 -5.50 6.44
CA ASP A 68 7.61 -5.01 7.63
C ASP A 68 7.80 -6.18 8.61
N GLU A 69 8.99 -6.33 9.20
CA GLU A 69 9.17 -7.29 10.27
C GLU A 69 8.23 -6.89 11.42
N GLU A 70 7.31 -7.79 11.79
CA GLU A 70 6.55 -7.62 13.02
C GLU A 70 7.56 -7.35 14.13
N THR A 71 7.46 -6.17 14.77
CA THR A 71 8.21 -5.89 15.98
C THR A 71 7.71 -6.90 17.01
N GLN A 72 8.40 -8.04 17.13
CA GLN A 72 8.18 -8.95 18.24
C GLN A 72 8.35 -8.09 19.50
N PRO A 73 7.36 -8.06 20.42
CA PRO A 73 7.51 -7.33 21.65
C PRO A 73 8.73 -7.90 22.36
N SER A 74 9.77 -7.08 22.48
CA SER A 74 10.96 -7.43 23.24
C SER A 74 10.51 -7.73 24.66
N SER A 75 10.49 -9.01 25.06
CA SER A 75 10.25 -9.35 26.46
C SER A 75 11.45 -8.85 27.26
N ARG A 76 11.22 -7.82 28.06
CA ARG A 76 12.07 -7.48 29.21
C ARG A 76 11.24 -7.61 30.47
#